data_AF-A0A7Z9IT60-F1
#
_entry.id   AF-A0A7Z9IT60-F1
#
_cell.length_a   1.000
_cell.length_b   1.000
_cell.length_c   1.000
_cell.angle_alpha   90.00
_cell.angle_beta   90.00
_cell.angle_gamma   90.00
#
_symmetry.space_group_name_H-M   'P 1'
#
loop_
_entity.id
_entity.type
_entity.pdbx_description
1 polymer ?
#
loop_
_entity_poly.entity_id
_entity_poly.type
_entity_poly.pdbx_seq_one_letter_code
_entity_poly.pdbx_strand_id
1 'polypeptide(L)'
;MLFKVTYSKVITLFVSIPFIVFAGLVHPENNSLLNYTYVRFEWEQIPDAYEYQLQASTAEDFSTPIIEITDNTLLYIDRDNFEWATEYFWHV
;
A
#
# COMPACT_ATOMS: atom_id res chain seq x y z
N MET A 1 23.86 -57.29 18.60
CA MET A 1 24.25 -56.26 17.62
C MET A 1 23.17 -55.18 17.65
N LEU A 2 23.44 -54.00 18.22
CA LEU A 2 22.44 -52.93 18.39
C LEU A 2 22.62 -51.91 17.26
N PHE A 3 21.61 -51.75 16.40
CA PHE A 3 21.61 -50.72 15.36
C PHE A 3 21.23 -49.37 15.98
N LYS A 4 22.16 -48.41 15.98
CA LYS A 4 21.87 -47.00 16.25
C LYS A 4 21.18 -46.42 15.02
N VAL A 5 19.90 -46.10 15.12
CA VAL A 5 19.19 -45.30 14.10
C VAL A 5 19.51 -43.83 14.37
N THR A 6 20.27 -43.21 13.48
CA THR A 6 20.61 -41.79 13.56
C THR A 6 19.50 -40.99 12.86
N TYR A 7 18.74 -40.21 13.61
CA TYR A 7 17.77 -39.26 13.05
C TYR A 7 18.47 -37.96 12.72
N SER A 8 18.51 -37.59 11.44
CA SER A 8 18.95 -36.26 11.01
C SER A 8 17.80 -35.26 11.20
N LYS A 9 18.00 -34.24 12.02
CA LYS A 9 17.02 -33.16 12.21
C LYS A 9 17.13 -32.19 11.03
N VAL A 10 16.14 -32.20 10.15
CA VAL A 10 16.01 -31.18 9.10
C VAL A 10 15.28 -29.99 9.70
N ILE A 11 15.96 -28.84 9.81
CA ILE A 11 15.34 -27.57 10.20
C ILE A 11 14.92 -26.87 8.91
N THR A 12 13.63 -26.73 8.69
CA THR A 12 13.09 -26.01 7.53
C THR A 12 12.96 -24.53 7.90
N LEU A 13 13.69 -23.65 7.21
CA LEU A 13 13.58 -22.21 7.35
C LEU A 13 12.55 -21.70 6.32
N PHE A 14 11.38 -21.27 6.78
CA PHE A 14 10.42 -20.55 5.94
C PHE A 14 10.82 -19.07 5.91
N VAL A 15 11.35 -18.62 4.77
CA VAL A 15 11.59 -17.20 4.50
C VAL A 15 10.34 -16.66 3.83
N SER A 16 9.56 -15.84 4.54
CA SER A 16 8.44 -15.09 3.95
C SER A 16 9.01 -13.92 3.15
N ILE A 17 8.90 -13.96 1.82
CA ILE A 17 9.16 -12.80 0.98
C ILE A 17 7.97 -11.85 1.15
N PRO A 18 8.18 -10.58 1.54
CA PRO A 18 7.08 -9.62 1.56
C PRO A 18 6.60 -9.43 0.12
N PHE A 19 5.34 -9.78 -0.14
CA PHE A 19 4.68 -9.56 -1.42
C PHE A 19 3.94 -8.23 -1.31
N ILE A 20 4.37 -7.24 -2.09
CA ILE A 20 3.66 -5.96 -2.17
C ILE A 20 2.44 -6.18 -3.06
N VAL A 21 1.25 -5.91 -2.54
CA VAL A 21 -0.02 -5.99 -3.27
C VAL A 21 -0.59 -4.58 -3.34
N PHE A 22 -1.00 -4.15 -4.53
CA PHE A 22 -1.68 -2.87 -4.71
C PHE A 22 -3.19 -3.06 -4.68
N ALA A 23 -3.89 -2.19 -3.97
CA ALA A 23 -5.34 -2.14 -3.92
C ALA A 23 -5.91 -1.50 -5.19
N GLY A 24 -7.13 -1.88 -5.57
CA GLY A 24 -7.88 -1.20 -6.61
C GLY A 24 -8.22 0.24 -6.18
N LEU A 25 -8.02 1.22 -7.06
CA LEU A 25 -8.30 2.63 -6.76
C LEU A 25 -9.76 2.96 -7.10
N VAL A 26 -10.51 3.46 -6.12
CA VAL A 26 -11.94 3.83 -6.29
C VAL A 26 -12.09 5.32 -6.51
N HIS A 27 -11.45 6.15 -5.68
CA HIS A 27 -11.52 7.61 -5.80
C HIS A 27 -10.25 8.28 -5.25
N PRO A 28 -9.69 9.32 -5.88
CA PRO A 28 -10.07 9.87 -7.18
C PRO A 28 -9.85 8.89 -8.33
N GLU A 29 -10.75 8.88 -9.32
CA GLU A 29 -10.57 8.07 -10.54
C GLU A 29 -9.32 8.50 -11.31
N ASN A 30 -8.69 7.55 -12.01
CA ASN A 30 -7.53 7.83 -12.83
C ASN A 30 -7.85 8.89 -13.92
N ASN A 31 -6.95 9.87 -14.09
CA ASN A 31 -7.12 11.02 -14.99
C ASN A 31 -8.31 11.93 -14.68
N SER A 32 -8.85 11.91 -13.45
CA SER A 32 -9.92 12.83 -13.05
C SER A 32 -9.39 14.25 -12.79
N LEU A 33 -10.17 15.26 -13.18
CA LEU A 33 -9.93 16.65 -12.83
C LEU A 33 -10.74 17.00 -11.59
N LEU A 34 -10.03 17.37 -10.51
CA LEU A 34 -10.66 17.75 -9.26
C LEU A 34 -10.86 19.27 -9.20
N ASN A 35 -12.02 19.69 -8.69
CA ASN A 35 -12.36 21.10 -8.47
C ASN A 35 -12.35 21.46 -6.98
N TYR A 36 -11.62 20.69 -6.18
CA TYR A 36 -11.46 20.84 -4.74
C TYR A 36 -10.04 20.42 -4.35
N THR A 37 -9.53 20.94 -3.23
CA THR A 37 -8.21 20.60 -2.66
C THR A 37 -8.29 19.71 -1.43
N TYR A 38 -9.50 19.45 -0.90
CA TYR A 38 -9.71 18.43 0.13
C TYR A 38 -9.95 17.10 -0.55
N VAL A 39 -8.87 16.33 -0.72
CA VAL A 39 -8.89 15.13 -1.55
C VAL A 39 -9.25 13.92 -0.70
N ARG A 40 -10.38 13.30 -1.03
CA ARG A 40 -10.76 11.98 -0.53
C ARG A 40 -10.04 10.92 -1.36
N PHE A 41 -9.37 10.01 -0.70
CA PHE A 41 -8.83 8.76 -1.23
C PHE A 41 -9.71 7.60 -0.77
N GLU A 42 -10.04 6.69 -1.67
CA GLU A 42 -10.86 5.51 -1.42
C GLU A 42 -10.36 4.36 -2.29
N TRP A 43 -10.20 3.18 -1.70
CA TRP A 43 -9.63 2.00 -2.37
C TRP A 43 -10.41 0.74 -2.04
N GLU A 44 -10.23 -0.28 -2.89
CA GLU A 44 -10.87 -1.57 -2.74
C GLU A 44 -10.24 -2.36 -1.58
N GLN A 45 -11.08 -3.12 -0.88
CA GLN A 45 -10.61 -4.03 0.14
C GLN A 45 -9.84 -5.19 -0.49
N ILE A 46 -8.59 -5.38 -0.08
CA ILE A 46 -7.85 -6.62 -0.28
C ILE A 46 -8.23 -7.61 0.83
N PRO A 47 -8.68 -8.85 0.50
CA PRO A 47 -8.95 -9.87 1.51
C PRO A 47 -7.74 -10.14 2.41
N ASP A 48 -7.99 -10.31 3.71
CA ASP A 48 -6.99 -10.57 4.75
C ASP A 48 -5.93 -9.47 4.96
N ALA A 49 -6.07 -8.31 4.30
CA ALA A 49 -5.22 -7.15 4.59
C ALA A 49 -5.53 -6.59 5.98
N TYR A 50 -4.47 -6.38 6.77
CA TYR A 50 -4.56 -5.81 8.12
C TYR A 50 -4.48 -4.27 8.09
N GLU A 51 -3.67 -3.73 7.19
CA GLU A 51 -3.42 -2.30 7.01
C GLU A 51 -3.10 -2.01 5.54
N TYR A 52 -3.19 -0.73 5.19
CA TYR A 52 -2.97 -0.18 3.87
C TYR A 52 -1.95 0.95 3.96
N GLN A 53 -1.07 1.06 2.97
CA GLN A 53 -0.10 2.15 2.88
C GLN A 53 -0.50 3.07 1.73
N LEU A 54 -1.12 4.21 2.05
CA LEU A 54 -1.43 5.23 1.07
C LEU A 54 -0.21 6.12 0.86
N GLN A 55 0.22 6.22 -0.41
CA GLN A 55 1.17 7.23 -0.84
C GLN A 55 0.56 8.10 -1.94
N ALA A 56 0.84 9.40 -1.89
CA ALA A 56 0.56 10.34 -2.97
C ALA A 56 1.75 11.25 -3.22
N SER A 57 2.05 11.56 -4.48
CA SER A 57 3.19 12.39 -4.86
C SER A 57 2.96 13.10 -6.20
N THR A 58 3.69 14.18 -6.45
CA THR A 58 3.85 14.75 -7.79
C THR A 58 4.89 13.98 -8.62
N ALA A 59 5.72 13.14 -7.97
CA ALA A 59 6.68 12.28 -8.63
C ALA A 59 6.06 10.89 -8.83
N GLU A 60 6.02 10.41 -10.08
CA GLU A 60 5.44 9.11 -10.46
C GLU A 60 6.15 7.91 -9.79
N ASP A 61 7.42 8.09 -9.41
CA ASP A 61 8.21 7.08 -8.70
C ASP A 61 8.04 7.11 -7.17
N PHE A 62 7.23 8.04 -6.65
CA PHE A 62 6.98 8.23 -5.22
C PHE A 62 8.25 8.47 -4.40
N SER A 63 9.31 9.01 -5.02
CA SER A 63 10.58 9.31 -4.33
C SER A 63 10.47 10.40 -3.25
N THR A 64 9.52 11.32 -3.41
CA THR A 64 9.18 12.36 -2.42
C THR A 64 7.66 12.44 -2.24
N PRO A 65 7.07 11.53 -1.44
CA PRO A 65 5.63 11.53 -1.20
C PRO A 65 5.21 12.76 -0.39
N ILE A 66 4.09 13.37 -0.77
CA ILE A 66 3.41 14.41 0.02
C ILE A 66 2.45 13.80 1.04
N ILE A 67 1.96 12.59 0.75
CA ILE A 67 1.20 11.75 1.67
C ILE A 67 1.95 10.43 1.80
N GLU A 68 2.22 10.00 3.03
CA GLU A 68 2.71 8.67 3.35
C GLU A 68 2.13 8.27 4.70
N ILE A 69 1.07 7.47 4.66
CA ILE A 69 0.36 7.03 5.85
C ILE A 69 0.10 5.54 5.83
N THR A 70 -0.12 4.98 7.01
CA THR A 70 -0.59 3.61 7.19
C THR A 70 -1.88 3.64 8.01
N ASP A 71 -2.94 3.04 7.48
CA ASP A 71 -4.25 2.98 8.16
C ASP A 71 -4.95 1.64 7.83
N ASN A 72 -5.86 1.21 8.69
CA ASN A 72 -6.66 -0.02 8.51
C ASN A 72 -8.06 0.25 7.97
N THR A 73 -8.31 1.47 7.49
CA THR A 73 -9.54 1.89 6.85
C THR A 73 -9.48 1.70 5.34
N LEU A 74 -10.56 2.04 4.63
CA LEU A 74 -10.61 2.02 3.16
C LEU A 74 -10.72 3.44 2.58
N LEU A 75 -10.55 4.45 3.43
CA LEU A 75 -10.82 5.84 3.08
C LEU A 75 -9.96 6.78 3.91
N TYR A 76 -9.32 7.73 3.24
CA TYR A 76 -8.58 8.82 3.84
C TYR A 76 -8.98 10.16 3.23
N ILE A 77 -9.00 11.24 4.01
CA ILE A 77 -9.26 12.59 3.49
C ILE A 77 -8.08 13.48 3.88
N ASP A 78 -7.34 13.90 2.88
CA ASP A 78 -6.35 14.96 3.03
C ASP A 78 -6.99 16.33 2.89
N ARG A 79 -6.48 17.33 3.62
CA ARG A 79 -7.00 18.70 3.59
C ARG A 79 -5.94 19.77 3.31
N ASP A 80 -4.67 19.39 3.32
CA ASP A 80 -3.58 20.36 3.51
C ASP A 80 -2.48 20.26 2.45
N ASN A 81 -2.42 19.18 1.66
CA ASN A 81 -1.27 18.86 0.81
C ASN A 81 -1.48 19.05 -0.70
N PHE A 82 -2.69 19.41 -1.15
CA PHE A 82 -3.03 19.51 -2.58
C PHE A 82 -3.19 20.95 -3.07
N GLU A 83 -2.50 21.25 -4.16
CA GLU A 83 -2.51 22.55 -4.84
C GLU A 83 -3.28 22.50 -6.15
N TRP A 84 -3.82 23.66 -6.56
CA TRP A 84 -4.53 23.80 -7.83
C TRP A 84 -3.61 23.58 -9.03
N ALA A 85 -4.18 23.13 -10.15
CA ALA A 85 -3.49 22.98 -11.44
C ALA A 85 -2.18 22.16 -11.38
N THR A 86 -2.13 21.19 -10.46
CA THR A 86 -0.98 20.30 -10.25
C THR A 86 -1.42 18.86 -10.46
N GLU A 87 -0.56 18.05 -11.09
CA GLU A 87 -0.79 16.62 -11.31
C GLU A 87 -0.21 15.81 -10.15
N TYR A 88 -0.95 14.79 -9.72
CA TYR A 88 -0.58 13.92 -8.62
C TYR A 88 -0.85 12.47 -8.97
N PHE A 89 0.02 11.60 -8.48
CA PHE A 89 -0.08 10.15 -8.54
C PHE A 89 -0.35 9.63 -7.13
N TRP A 90 -1.12 8.56 -7.02
CA TRP A 90 -1.37 7.90 -5.74
C TRP A 90 -1.55 6.40 -5.91
N HIS A 91 -1.20 5.64 -4.86
CA HIS A 91 -1.45 4.20 -4.79
C HIS A 91 -1.65 3.77 -3.34
N VAL A 92 -2.21 2.58 -3.17
CA VAL A 92 -2.47 1.92 -1.89
C VAL A 92 -2.07 0.46 -1.95
#